data_AF-A0A2E0UZN3-F1
#
_entry.id   AF-A0A2E0UZN3-F1
#
_cell.length_a   1.000
_cell.length_b   1.000
_cell.length_c   1.000
_cell.angle_alpha   90.00
_cell.angle_beta   90.00
_cell.angle_gamma   90.00
#
_symmetry.space_group_name_H-M   'P 1'
#
loop_
_entity.id
_entity.type
_entity.pdbx_description
1 polymer ?
#
loop_
_entity_poly.entity_id
_entity_poly.type
_entity_poly.pdbx_seq_one_letter_code
_entity_poly.pdbx_strand_id
1 'polypeptide(L)'
;MSILARFFEINSYNKTMFNHPVILSLERQRLKLCALQFALNDAFNLLDQGDSTSEQKTETQQTIQELQTEAQQAETIFENTIQHIIKTRPKLIVNWANQHIRFYLEIINELKQETPPNTTFINIAEETIEQWQDVIQDKKYYVMDNPYLIKNYESRQQTYFGLVDEE
;
A
#
# COMPACT_ATOMS: atom_id res chain seq x y z
N MET A 1 0.16 17.58 22.49
CA MET A 1 1.32 16.66 22.37
C MET A 1 1.27 16.06 20.98
N SER A 2 2.33 16.23 20.17
CA SER A 2 2.37 15.76 18.78
C SER A 2 2.48 14.24 18.71
N ILE A 3 1.78 13.62 17.76
CA ILE A 3 1.81 12.18 17.43
C ILE A 3 3.25 11.69 17.23
N LEU A 4 4.13 12.55 16.71
CA LEU A 4 5.55 12.26 16.50
C LEU A 4 6.32 11.97 17.79
N ALA A 5 5.91 12.55 18.93
CA ALA A 5 6.62 12.39 20.20
C ALA A 5 6.35 11.04 20.89
N ARG A 6 5.21 10.39 20.62
CA ARG A 6 4.90 9.04 21.15
C ARG A 6 5.58 7.91 20.37
N PHE A 7 6.04 8.18 19.14
CA PHE A 7 6.56 7.13 18.26
C PHE A 7 8.00 6.70 18.60
N PHE A 8 8.80 7.60 19.20
CA PHE A 8 10.21 7.31 19.51
C PHE A 8 10.41 6.31 20.67
N GLU A 9 9.40 6.04 21.50
CA GLU A 9 9.50 5.05 22.58
C GLU A 9 9.31 3.59 22.11
N ILE A 10 8.86 3.35 20.88
CA ILE A 10 8.57 2.00 20.34
C ILE A 10 9.70 1.50 19.42
N ASN A 11 10.96 1.89 19.65
CA ASN A 11 12.07 1.62 18.73
C ASN A 11 13.00 0.45 19.10
N SER A 12 12.53 -0.55 19.84
CA SER A 12 13.30 -1.80 20.05
C SER A 12 12.54 -3.10 19.74
N TYR A 13 11.28 -3.04 19.30
CA TYR A 13 10.56 -4.25 18.90
C TYR A 13 10.87 -4.68 17.46
N ASN A 14 11.96 -5.45 17.38
CA ASN A 14 12.13 -6.71 16.66
C ASN A 14 11.98 -6.75 15.13
N LYS A 15 13.15 -6.73 14.47
CA LYS A 15 13.40 -7.25 13.10
C LYS A 15 12.81 -8.65 12.81
N THR A 16 12.45 -9.40 13.84
CA THR A 16 12.10 -10.84 13.81
C THR A 16 10.62 -11.16 13.60
N MET A 17 9.68 -10.22 13.78
CA MET A 17 8.27 -10.47 13.42
C MET A 17 7.94 -10.15 11.95
N PHE A 18 8.89 -9.57 11.21
CA PHE A 18 8.69 -9.02 9.88
C PHE A 18 8.65 -10.07 8.76
N ASN A 19 9.33 -11.20 8.96
CA ASN A 19 9.31 -12.31 8.01
C ASN A 19 8.24 -13.36 8.36
N HIS A 20 7.21 -12.99 9.13
CA HIS A 20 6.14 -13.93 9.42
C HIS A 20 5.43 -14.31 8.11
N PRO A 21 5.41 -15.59 7.68
CA PRO A 21 4.97 -15.97 6.34
C PRO A 21 3.55 -15.50 5.98
N VAL A 22 2.66 -15.45 6.98
CA VAL A 22 1.30 -14.94 6.82
C VAL A 22 1.26 -13.43 6.51
N ILE A 23 2.12 -12.62 7.13
CA ILE A 23 2.19 -11.18 6.84
C ILE A 23 2.82 -10.92 5.48
N LEU A 24 3.87 -11.67 5.10
CA LEU A 24 4.43 -11.58 3.75
C LEU A 24 3.40 -11.94 2.68
N SER A 25 2.62 -13.00 2.91
CA SER A 25 1.53 -13.37 1.99
C SER A 25 0.46 -12.29 1.93
N LEU A 26 0.04 -11.73 3.07
CA LEU A 26 -0.93 -10.63 3.13
C LEU A 26 -0.42 -9.39 2.38
N GLU A 27 0.84 -9.00 2.58
CA GLU A 27 1.45 -7.85 1.92
C GLU A 27 1.55 -8.05 0.40
N ARG A 28 1.94 -9.24 -0.06
CA ARG A 28 1.95 -9.58 -1.50
C ARG A 28 0.54 -9.45 -2.11
N GLN A 29 -0.49 -9.89 -1.40
CA GLN A 29 -1.87 -9.74 -1.85
C GLN A 29 -2.30 -8.26 -1.88
N ARG A 30 -1.92 -7.46 -0.86
CA ARG A 30 -2.19 -6.01 -0.82
C ARG A 30 -1.54 -5.29 -2.01
N LEU A 31 -0.27 -5.58 -2.28
CA LEU A 31 0.45 -4.99 -3.41
C LEU A 31 -0.12 -5.40 -4.76
N LYS A 32 -0.52 -6.67 -4.91
CA LYS A 32 -1.24 -7.13 -6.11
C LYS A 32 -2.54 -6.32 -6.31
N LEU A 33 -3.29 -6.08 -5.23
CA LEU A 33 -4.50 -5.26 -5.29
C LEU A 33 -4.22 -3.81 -5.68
N CYS A 34 -3.21 -3.18 -5.08
CA CYS A 34 -2.77 -1.83 -5.46
C CYS A 34 -2.44 -1.75 -6.95
N ALA A 35 -1.67 -2.73 -7.45
CA ALA A 35 -1.27 -2.78 -8.86
C ALA A 35 -2.46 -2.96 -9.81
N LEU A 36 -3.41 -3.84 -9.47
CA LEU A 36 -4.62 -4.07 -10.27
C LEU A 36 -5.52 -2.82 -10.30
N GLN A 37 -5.73 -2.17 -9.15
CA GLN A 37 -6.53 -0.94 -9.09
C GLN A 37 -5.86 0.21 -9.86
N PHE A 38 -4.53 0.31 -9.81
CA PHE A 38 -3.79 1.30 -10.57
C PHE A 38 -3.90 1.04 -12.08
N ALA A 39 -3.68 -0.20 -12.53
CA ALA A 39 -3.82 -0.59 -13.94
C ALA A 39 -5.25 -0.35 -14.46
N LEU A 40 -6.26 -0.59 -13.63
CA LEU A 40 -7.65 -0.33 -13.96
C LEU A 40 -7.91 1.18 -14.16
N ASN A 41 -7.41 2.01 -13.26
CA ASN A 41 -7.52 3.47 -13.37
C ASN A 41 -6.82 4.00 -14.63
N ASP A 42 -5.63 3.50 -14.94
CA ASP A 42 -4.90 3.84 -16.17
C ASP A 42 -5.68 3.44 -17.43
N ALA A 43 -6.28 2.24 -17.43
CA ALA A 43 -7.11 1.80 -18.55
C ALA A 43 -8.37 2.67 -18.75
N PHE A 44 -9.02 3.11 -17.66
CA PHE A 44 -10.12 4.07 -17.75
C PHE A 44 -9.65 5.43 -18.28
N ASN A 45 -8.51 5.94 -17.82
CA ASN A 45 -7.95 7.19 -18.31
C ASN A 45 -7.66 7.15 -19.83
N LEU A 46 -7.26 5.99 -20.36
CA LEU A 46 -7.07 5.80 -21.81
C LEU A 46 -8.38 5.88 -22.59
N LEU A 47 -9.51 5.43 -22.03
CA LEU A 47 -10.82 5.58 -22.68
C LEU A 47 -11.33 7.01 -22.68
N ASP A 48 -11.03 7.76 -21.63
CA ASP A 48 -11.46 9.15 -21.46
C ASP A 48 -10.64 10.13 -22.31
N GLN A 49 -9.44 9.74 -22.73
CA GLN A 49 -8.63 10.51 -23.67
C GLN A 49 -9.24 10.43 -25.08
N GLY A 50 -9.73 11.56 -25.59
CA GLY A 50 -10.56 11.65 -26.80
C GLY A 50 -9.93 11.20 -28.13
N ASP A 51 -8.65 10.85 -28.15
CA ASP A 51 -7.86 10.59 -29.36
C ASP A 51 -7.74 9.09 -29.74
N SER A 52 -8.34 8.16 -28.97
CA SER A 52 -8.25 6.72 -29.26
C SER A 52 -9.14 6.27 -30.43
N THR A 53 -8.63 5.37 -31.27
CA THR A 53 -9.40 4.74 -32.36
C THR A 53 -10.50 3.82 -31.83
N SER A 54 -11.50 3.49 -32.64
CA SER A 54 -12.58 2.56 -32.25
C SER A 54 -12.06 1.17 -31.85
N GLU A 55 -10.99 0.70 -32.50
CA GLU A 55 -10.34 -0.58 -32.19
C GLU A 55 -9.64 -0.52 -30.82
N GLN A 56 -8.85 0.53 -30.58
CA GLN A 56 -8.20 0.77 -29.28
C GLN A 56 -9.22 0.88 -28.14
N LYS A 57 -10.37 1.51 -28.38
CA LYS A 57 -11.46 1.59 -27.38
C LYS A 57 -12.05 0.22 -27.06
N THR A 58 -12.23 -0.63 -28.07
CA THR A 58 -12.76 -1.99 -27.88
C THR A 58 -11.77 -2.86 -27.11
N GLU A 59 -10.49 -2.83 -27.48
CA GLU A 59 -9.43 -3.55 -26.78
C GLU A 59 -9.31 -3.06 -25.32
N THR A 60 -9.32 -1.74 -25.10
CA THR A 60 -9.24 -1.17 -23.75
C THR A 60 -10.45 -1.55 -22.90
N GLN A 61 -11.66 -1.59 -23.47
CA GLN A 61 -12.86 -2.07 -22.77
C GLN A 61 -12.74 -3.54 -22.35
N GLN A 62 -12.18 -4.39 -23.22
CA GLN A 62 -11.94 -5.79 -22.87
C GLN A 62 -10.92 -5.91 -21.72
N THR A 63 -9.79 -5.18 -21.81
CA THR A 63 -8.78 -5.14 -20.75
C THR A 63 -9.37 -4.67 -19.41
N ILE A 64 -10.26 -3.66 -19.43
CA ILE A 64 -10.96 -3.20 -18.22
C ILE A 64 -11.79 -4.33 -17.60
N GLN A 65 -12.55 -5.08 -18.40
CA GLN A 65 -13.37 -6.18 -17.88
C GLN A 65 -12.51 -7.30 -17.26
N GLU A 66 -11.38 -7.62 -17.89
CA GLU A 66 -10.42 -8.59 -17.38
C GLU A 66 -9.81 -8.13 -16.05
N LEU A 67 -9.32 -6.88 -16.00
CA LEU A 67 -8.75 -6.28 -14.79
C LEU A 67 -9.77 -6.16 -13.65
N GLN A 68 -11.03 -5.80 -13.95
CA GLN A 68 -12.10 -5.75 -12.95
C GLN A 68 -12.35 -7.12 -12.33
N THR A 69 -12.40 -8.16 -13.16
CA THR A 69 -12.60 -9.54 -12.70
C THR A 69 -11.44 -9.98 -11.81
N GLU A 70 -10.20 -9.72 -12.22
CA GLU A 70 -9.03 -10.08 -11.43
C GLU A 70 -8.95 -9.29 -10.11
N ALA A 71 -9.22 -7.98 -10.14
CA ALA A 71 -9.24 -7.12 -8.96
C ALA A 71 -10.28 -7.60 -7.94
N GLN A 72 -11.49 -7.92 -8.38
CA GLN A 72 -12.56 -8.40 -7.50
C GLN A 72 -12.23 -9.76 -6.86
N GLN A 73 -11.61 -10.66 -7.62
CA GLN A 73 -11.14 -11.95 -7.09
C GLN A 73 -10.02 -11.75 -6.06
N ALA A 74 -9.03 -10.92 -6.38
CA ALA A 74 -7.94 -10.59 -5.47
C ALA A 74 -8.46 -9.93 -4.18
N GLU A 75 -9.48 -9.07 -4.29
CA GLU A 75 -10.07 -8.34 -3.17
C GLU A 75 -10.77 -9.32 -2.24
N THR A 76 -11.58 -10.22 -2.80
CA THR A 76 -12.26 -11.27 -2.04
C THR A 76 -11.26 -12.17 -1.29
N ILE A 77 -10.15 -12.55 -1.93
CA ILE A 77 -9.10 -13.38 -1.29
C ILE A 77 -8.43 -12.59 -0.16
N PHE A 78 -8.08 -11.34 -0.41
CA PHE A 78 -7.43 -10.48 0.56
C PHE A 78 -8.32 -10.22 1.78
N GLU A 79 -9.59 -9.86 1.56
CA GLU A 79 -10.56 -9.60 2.62
C GLU A 79 -10.76 -10.84 3.50
N ASN A 80 -10.93 -12.02 2.90
CA ASN A 80 -11.04 -13.26 3.67
C ASN A 80 -9.77 -13.54 4.50
N THR A 81 -8.60 -13.31 3.91
CA THR A 81 -7.30 -13.52 4.57
C THR A 81 -7.14 -12.56 5.75
N ILE A 82 -7.36 -11.26 5.54
CA ILE A 82 -7.17 -10.27 6.60
C ILE A 82 -8.19 -10.43 7.72
N GLN A 83 -9.46 -10.73 7.41
CA GLN A 83 -10.49 -11.04 8.40
C GLN A 83 -10.12 -12.26 9.25
N HIS A 84 -9.55 -13.29 8.62
CA HIS A 84 -9.07 -14.46 9.35
C HIS A 84 -7.91 -14.12 10.29
N ILE A 85 -6.95 -13.29 9.84
CA ILE A 85 -5.80 -12.87 10.67
C ILE A 85 -6.27 -11.97 11.82
N ILE A 86 -7.19 -11.04 11.60
CA ILE A 86 -7.77 -10.19 12.65
C ILE A 86 -8.36 -11.07 13.76
N LYS A 87 -9.13 -12.11 13.40
CA LYS A 87 -9.78 -13.01 14.36
C LYS A 87 -8.80 -13.91 15.12
N THR A 88 -7.76 -14.40 14.45
CA THR A 88 -6.87 -15.43 15.01
C THR A 88 -5.57 -14.88 15.59
N ARG A 89 -5.07 -13.77 15.04
CA ARG A 89 -3.75 -13.19 15.32
C ARG A 89 -3.77 -11.65 15.19
N PRO A 90 -4.63 -10.91 15.91
CA PRO A 90 -4.82 -9.46 15.74
C PRO A 90 -3.53 -8.65 15.94
N LYS A 91 -2.63 -9.09 16.83
CA LYS A 91 -1.33 -8.43 17.05
C LYS A 91 -0.47 -8.38 15.78
N LEU A 92 -0.62 -9.33 14.86
CA LEU A 92 0.11 -9.30 13.59
C LEU A 92 -0.36 -8.15 12.69
N ILE A 93 -1.66 -7.82 12.68
CA ILE A 93 -2.19 -6.69 11.91
C ILE A 93 -1.69 -5.36 12.48
N VAL A 94 -1.69 -5.21 13.81
CA VAL A 94 -1.14 -4.01 14.46
C VAL A 94 0.35 -3.85 14.14
N ASN A 95 1.13 -4.93 14.18
CA ASN A 95 2.55 -4.88 13.83
C ASN A 95 2.78 -4.57 12.36
N TRP A 96 1.94 -5.10 11.48
CA TRP A 96 1.98 -4.85 10.04
C TRP A 96 1.66 -3.37 9.73
N ALA A 97 0.59 -2.82 10.30
CA ALA A 97 0.25 -1.41 10.16
C ALA A 97 1.35 -0.48 10.70
N ASN A 98 1.94 -0.81 11.86
CA ASN A 98 3.05 -0.05 12.42
C ASN A 98 4.30 -0.03 11.51
N GLN A 99 4.55 -1.09 10.74
CA GLN A 99 5.65 -1.11 9.77
C GLN A 99 5.41 -0.14 8.62
N HIS A 100 4.19 -0.13 8.08
CA HIS A 100 3.79 0.84 7.07
C HIS A 100 3.95 2.27 7.57
N ILE A 101 3.51 2.56 8.80
CA ILE A 101 3.72 3.88 9.41
C ILE A 101 5.21 4.25 9.45
N ARG A 102 6.08 3.33 9.87
CA ARG A 102 7.54 3.59 9.90
C ARG A 102 8.10 3.87 8.52
N PHE A 103 7.71 3.09 7.52
CA PHE A 103 8.12 3.28 6.13
C PHE A 103 7.73 4.68 5.62
N TYR A 104 6.49 5.12 5.88
CA TYR A 104 6.04 6.46 5.48
C TYR A 104 6.72 7.59 6.27
N LEU A 105 7.07 7.37 7.55
CA LEU A 105 7.86 8.34 8.32
C LEU A 105 9.27 8.51 7.73
N GLU A 106 9.89 7.43 7.24
CA GLU A 106 11.18 7.49 6.53
C GLU A 106 11.06 8.27 5.23
N ILE A 107 10.01 8.04 4.43
CA ILE A 107 9.70 8.84 3.22
C ILE A 107 9.55 10.32 3.57
N ILE A 108 8.75 10.67 4.58
CA ILE A 108 8.54 12.06 4.99
C ILE A 108 9.87 12.72 5.38
N ASN A 109 10.72 12.02 6.12
CA ASN A 109 12.01 12.55 6.53
C ASN A 109 12.88 12.88 5.32
N GLU A 110 12.91 12.02 4.30
CA GLU A 110 13.67 12.26 3.07
C GLU A 110 13.11 13.42 2.25
N LEU A 111 11.79 13.46 2.04
CA LEU A 111 11.12 14.55 1.31
C LEU A 111 11.35 15.92 1.97
N LYS A 112 11.50 15.95 3.30
CA LYS A 112 11.83 17.18 4.06
C LYS A 112 13.26 17.65 3.84
N GLN A 113 14.18 16.79 3.40
CA GLN A 113 15.57 17.16 3.06
C GLN A 113 15.72 17.62 1.60
N GLU A 114 14.71 17.44 0.75
CA GLU A 114 14.73 17.95 -0.64
C GLU A 114 14.74 19.49 -0.68
N THR A 115 15.27 20.07 -1.75
CA THR A 115 15.32 21.53 -1.95
C THR A 115 14.73 21.92 -3.31
N PRO A 116 13.52 22.52 -3.37
CA PRO A 116 12.60 22.73 -2.24
C PRO A 116 11.93 21.42 -1.76
N PRO A 117 11.49 21.34 -0.50
CA PRO A 117 10.74 20.17 -0.01
C PRO A 117 9.45 19.94 -0.81
N ASN A 118 9.17 18.69 -1.16
CA ASN A 118 7.94 18.32 -1.86
C ASN A 118 6.76 18.21 -0.89
N THR A 119 6.14 19.35 -0.58
CA THR A 119 5.04 19.46 0.40
C THR A 119 3.81 18.63 0.03
N THR A 120 3.51 18.46 -1.27
CA THR A 120 2.39 17.63 -1.73
C THR A 120 2.58 16.17 -1.32
N PHE A 121 3.76 15.60 -1.57
CA PHE A 121 4.04 14.22 -1.20
C PHE A 121 4.20 14.01 0.31
N ILE A 122 4.66 15.02 1.04
CA ILE A 122 4.66 15.00 2.51
C ILE A 122 3.23 14.88 3.04
N ASN A 123 2.30 15.72 2.56
CA ASN A 123 0.90 15.66 3.00
C ASN A 123 0.25 14.31 2.68
N ILE A 124 0.48 13.79 1.46
CA ILE A 124 -0.03 12.46 1.06
C ILE A 124 0.51 11.36 1.99
N ALA A 125 1.79 11.41 2.35
CA ALA A 125 2.38 10.44 3.27
C ALA A 125 1.81 10.58 4.70
N GLU A 126 1.56 11.80 5.18
CA GLU A 126 0.93 12.06 6.47
C GLU A 126 -0.51 11.53 6.52
N GLU A 127 -1.32 11.80 5.50
CA GLU A 127 -2.67 11.24 5.35
C GLU A 127 -2.64 9.70 5.29
N THR A 128 -1.64 9.12 4.62
CA THR A 128 -1.49 7.66 4.53
C THR A 128 -1.16 7.06 5.90
N ILE A 129 -0.33 7.74 6.71
CA ILE A 129 -0.06 7.35 8.10
C ILE A 129 -1.34 7.37 8.93
N GLU A 130 -2.18 8.40 8.81
CA GLU A 130 -3.46 8.46 9.53
C GLU A 130 -4.38 7.28 9.17
N GLN A 131 -4.45 6.91 7.89
CA GLN A 131 -5.21 5.73 7.47
C GLN A 131 -4.65 4.42 8.05
N TRP A 132 -3.33 4.30 8.18
CA TRP A 132 -2.73 3.13 8.85
C TRP A 132 -2.98 3.12 10.36
N GLN A 133 -3.11 4.29 11.00
CA GLN A 133 -3.54 4.37 12.39
C GLN A 133 -5.00 3.90 12.56
N ASP A 134 -5.86 4.16 11.58
CA ASP A 134 -7.22 3.63 11.56
C ASP A 134 -7.26 2.09 11.45
N VAL A 135 -6.27 1.47 10.79
CA VAL A 135 -6.11 0.00 10.79
C VAL A 135 -5.77 -0.51 12.20
N ILE A 136 -4.88 0.17 12.93
CA ILE A 136 -4.54 -0.18 14.32
C ILE A 136 -5.76 -0.05 15.24
N GLN A 137 -6.68 0.86 14.93
CA GLN A 137 -7.89 1.14 15.71
C GLN A 137 -9.10 0.32 15.24
N ASP A 138 -8.91 -0.70 14.39
CA ASP A 138 -9.96 -1.54 13.81
C ASP A 138 -11.07 -0.77 13.05
N LYS A 139 -10.77 0.44 12.57
CA LYS A 139 -11.69 1.27 11.76
C LYS A 139 -11.57 0.98 10.27
N LYS A 140 -10.42 0.46 9.84
CA LYS A 140 -10.11 0.08 8.47
C LYS A 140 -9.39 -1.27 8.46
N TYR A 141 -9.52 -2.05 7.39
CA TYR A 141 -8.79 -3.31 7.29
C TYR A 141 -7.40 -3.14 6.69
N TYR A 142 -7.23 -2.26 5.71
CA TYR A 142 -5.96 -2.04 5.04
C TYR A 142 -5.92 -0.65 4.38
N VAL A 143 -4.75 -0.24 3.90
CA VAL A 143 -4.57 1.03 3.18
C VAL A 143 -4.01 0.75 1.77
N MET A 144 -4.58 1.43 0.77
CA MET A 144 -4.02 1.46 -0.58
C MET A 144 -3.01 2.60 -0.64
N ASP A 145 -1.83 2.31 -1.18
CA ASP A 145 -0.78 3.32 -1.28
C ASP A 145 -1.11 4.31 -2.41
N ASN A 146 -0.65 5.55 -2.26
CA ASN A 146 -0.64 6.47 -3.39
C ASN A 146 0.42 6.01 -4.41
N PRO A 147 0.04 5.60 -5.63
CA PRO A 147 0.95 5.01 -6.60
C PRO A 147 2.01 6.01 -7.10
N TYR A 148 1.66 7.30 -7.20
CA TYR A 148 2.58 8.34 -7.64
C TYR A 148 3.66 8.62 -6.59
N LEU A 149 3.31 8.54 -5.30
CA LEU A 149 4.29 8.62 -4.23
C LEU A 149 5.19 7.38 -4.21
N ILE A 150 4.60 6.19 -4.21
CA ILE A 150 5.34 4.92 -4.06
C ILE A 150 6.22 4.59 -5.27
N LYS A 151 5.93 5.09 -6.46
CA LYS A 151 6.76 4.87 -7.66
C LYS A 151 8.25 5.19 -7.42
N ASN A 152 8.58 6.19 -6.61
CA ASN A 152 9.96 6.56 -6.30
C ASN A 152 10.60 5.69 -5.19
N TYR A 153 9.79 4.86 -4.52
CA TYR A 153 10.19 4.07 -3.35
C TYR A 153 9.90 2.57 -3.49
N GLU A 154 9.42 2.10 -4.65
CA GLU A 154 8.96 0.72 -4.86
C GLU A 154 10.01 -0.34 -4.49
N SER A 155 11.24 -0.23 -5.01
CA SER A 155 12.32 -1.17 -4.67
C SER A 155 12.63 -1.17 -3.17
N ARG A 156 12.60 0.02 -2.55
CA ARG A 156 12.79 0.13 -1.09
C ARG A 156 11.62 -0.49 -0.34
N GLN A 157 10.39 -0.28 -0.77
CA GLN A 157 9.20 -0.89 -0.18
C GLN A 157 9.34 -2.42 -0.18
N GLN A 158 9.69 -3.00 -1.34
CA GLN A 158 9.88 -4.44 -1.46
C GLN A 158 10.97 -4.96 -0.52
N THR A 159 12.09 -4.23 -0.42
CA THR A 159 13.17 -4.59 0.52
C THR A 159 12.74 -4.44 1.98
N TYR A 160 12.04 -3.35 2.32
CA TYR A 160 11.59 -3.01 3.67
C TYR A 160 10.65 -4.07 4.23
N PHE A 161 9.76 -4.59 3.38
CA PHE A 161 8.79 -5.61 3.74
C PHE A 161 9.26 -7.05 3.47
N GLY A 162 10.55 -7.26 3.13
CA GLY A 162 11.11 -8.60 2.92
C GLY A 162 10.46 -9.37 1.76
N LEU A 163 10.07 -8.64 0.71
CA LEU A 163 9.36 -9.19 -0.46
C LEU A 163 10.30 -9.61 -1.59
N VAL A 164 11.54 -9.13 -1.55
CA VAL A 164 12.60 -9.58 -2.44
C VAL A 164 13.12 -10.90 -1.89
N ASP A 165 13.09 -11.95 -2.69
CA ASP A 165 13.83 -13.16 -2.36
C ASP A 165 15.33 -12.78 -2.38
N GLU A 166 16.04 -13.02 -1.28
CA GLU A 166 17.51 -12.93 -1.29
C GLU A 166 18.00 -14.00 -2.30
N GLU A 167 18.42 -13.56 -3.49
CA GLU A 167 19.17 -14.41 -4.44
C GLU A 167 20.52 -14.85 -3.85
#